data_AF-A0A1G6T632-F1
#
_entry.id   AF-A0A1G6T632-F1
#
_cell.length_a   1.000
_cell.length_b   1.000
_cell.length_c   1.000
_cell.angle_alpha   90.00
_cell.angle_beta   90.00
_cell.angle_gamma   90.00
#
_symmetry.space_group_name_H-M   'P 1'
#
loop_
_entity.id
_entity.type
_entity.pdbx_description
1 polymer ?
#
loop_
_entity_poly.entity_id
_entity_poly.type
_entity_poly.pdbx_seq_one_letter_code
_entity_poly.pdbx_strand_id
1 'polypeptide(L)' 'MTSAGSGHAAGRDQESSRAHAVPRDAADGPPPWVAVCGTPVAVVQGSWAGRRGLGSADPCPECRRLAPD' A
#
# COMPACT_ATOMS: atom_id res chain seq x y z
N MET A 1 -15.84 17.24 -5.83
CA MET A 1 -14.46 17.20 -6.37
C MET A 1 -13.55 17.26 -5.15
N THR A 2 -12.96 16.17 -4.67
CA THR A 2 -11.92 15.38 -5.34
C THR A 2 -12.08 13.88 -5.08
N SER A 3 -11.57 13.11 -6.04
CA SER A 3 -11.63 11.66 -6.18
C SER A 3 -11.54 10.90 -4.86
N ALA A 4 -12.42 9.91 -4.66
CA ALA A 4 -12.13 8.77 -3.80
C ALA A 4 -10.87 8.09 -4.36
N GLY A 5 -9.71 8.63 -4.04
CA GLY A 5 -8.43 8.00 -4.28
C GLY A 5 -8.49 6.70 -3.51
N SER A 6 -8.50 5.60 -4.26
CA SER A 6 -8.76 4.25 -3.77
C SER A 6 -8.10 4.01 -2.42
N GLY A 7 -8.86 3.42 -1.48
CA GLY A 7 -8.66 3.53 -0.03
C GLY A 7 -7.36 3.00 0.58
N HIS A 8 -6.33 2.76 -0.23
CA HIS A 8 -5.04 2.21 0.18
C HIS A 8 -3.87 3.02 -0.40
N ALA A 9 -2.83 3.17 0.42
CA ALA A 9 -1.51 3.61 -0.01
C ALA A 9 -0.61 2.41 -0.28
N ALA A 10 0.41 2.59 -1.12
CA ALA A 10 1.41 1.55 -1.34
C ALA A 10 2.54 1.68 -0.31
N GLY A 11 2.70 0.67 0.54
CA GLY A 11 3.83 0.54 1.46
C GLY A 11 4.87 -0.44 0.94
N ARG A 12 6.14 -0.28 1.35
CA ARG A 12 7.21 -1.26 1.11
C ARG A 12 7.79 -1.79 2.40
N ASP A 13 7.98 -3.11 2.46
CA ASP A 13 8.75 -3.73 3.54
C ASP A 13 10.26 -3.50 3.35
N GLN A 14 11.04 -3.63 4.43
CA GLN A 14 12.47 -3.29 4.44
C GLN A 14 13.35 -4.34 3.77
N GLU A 15 12.88 -5.58 3.68
CA GLU A 15 13.69 -6.71 3.24
C GLU A 15 13.61 -6.90 1.73
N SER A 16 12.41 -6.83 1.17
CA SER A 16 12.12 -7.30 -0.20
C SER A 16 11.74 -6.17 -1.15
N SER A 17 11.53 -4.94 -0.65
CA SER A 17 10.97 -3.82 -1.43
C SER A 17 9.62 -4.14 -2.10
N ARG A 18 8.96 -5.21 -1.68
CA ARG A 18 7.67 -5.65 -2.18
C ARG A 18 6.60 -4.63 -1.79
N ALA A 19 5.71 -4.33 -2.71
CA ALA A 19 4.62 -3.40 -2.45
C ALA A 19 3.46 -4.09 -1.73
N HIS A 20 3.00 -3.48 -0.64
CA HIS A 20 1.85 -3.92 0.16
C HIS A 20 0.80 -2.81 0.26
N ALA A 21 -0.47 -3.20 0.40
CA ALA A 21 -1.58 -2.25 0.52
C ALA A 21 -1.72 -1.82 1.97
N VAL A 22 -1.54 -0.54 2.25
CA VAL A 22 -1.73 0.05 3.58
C VAL A 22 -3.02 0.84 3.57
N PRO A 23 -3.94 0.66 4.53
CA PRO A 23 -5.14 1.50 4.65
C PRO A 23 -4.74 2.98 4.68
N ARG A 24 -5.43 3.82 3.91
CA ARG A 24 -5.03 5.24 3.78
C ARG A 24 -5.01 5.97 5.12
N ASP A 25 -6.03 5.72 5.95
CA ASP A 25 -6.16 6.29 7.29
C ASP A 25 -4.95 5.96 8.19
N ALA A 26 -4.46 4.71 8.12
CA ALA A 26 -3.25 4.30 8.84
C ALA A 26 -1.98 4.93 8.25
N ALA A 27 -1.91 5.01 6.91
CA ALA A 27 -0.77 5.60 6.18
C ALA A 27 -0.59 7.11 6.41
N ASP A 28 -1.66 7.84 6.71
CA ASP A 28 -1.58 9.27 7.05
C ASP A 28 -1.07 9.50 8.49
N GLY A 29 -1.00 8.45 9.33
CA GLY A 29 -0.41 8.47 10.67
C GLY A 29 1.10 8.20 10.67
N PRO A 30 1.78 8.40 11.82
CA PRO A 30 3.19 8.05 11.97
C PRO A 30 3.40 6.52 11.99
N PRO A 31 4.59 6.02 11.61
CA PRO A 31 4.91 4.61 11.66
C PRO A 31 4.89 4.05 13.10
N PRO A 32 4.77 2.72 13.28
CA PRO A 32 4.82 1.68 12.25
C PRO A 32 3.50 1.52 11.49
N TRP A 33 3.59 1.30 10.18
CA TRP A 33 2.44 0.95 9.35
C TRP A 33 2.32 -0.56 9.21
N VAL A 34 1.10 -1.02 9.00
CA VAL A 34 0.80 -2.43 8.75
C VAL A 34 -0.09 -2.53 7.51
N ALA A 35 0.29 -3.41 6.59
CA ALA A 35 -0.50 -3.68 5.41
C ALA A 35 -1.74 -4.51 5.73
N VAL A 36 -2.72 -4.55 4.81
CA VAL A 36 -3.94 -5.36 4.95
C VAL A 36 -3.65 -6.86 5.07
N CYS A 37 -2.50 -7.34 4.57
CA CYS A 37 -2.05 -8.72 4.74
C CYS A 37 -1.35 -8.98 6.09
N GLY A 38 -1.23 -7.96 6.96
CA GLY A 38 -0.57 -8.05 8.26
C GLY A 38 0.95 -7.83 8.22
N THR A 39 1.55 -7.63 7.05
CA THR A 39 2.99 -7.38 6.93
C THR A 39 3.33 -5.96 7.42
N PRO A 40 4.33 -5.79 8.31
CA PRO A 40 4.79 -4.47 8.71
C PRO A 40 5.49 -3.77 7.55
N VAL A 41 5.25 -2.48 7.43
CA VAL A 41 5.71 -1.64 6.31
C VAL A 41 6.45 -0.44 6.88
N ALA A 42 7.66 -0.21 6.37
CA ALA A 42 8.54 0.80 6.92
C ALA A 42 8.46 2.14 6.21
N VAL A 43 7.99 2.13 4.96
CA VAL A 43 7.76 3.32 4.17
C VAL A 43 6.45 3.19 3.44
N VAL A 44 5.67 4.27 3.42
CA VAL A 44 4.47 4.39 2.59
C VAL A 44 4.70 5.49 1.56
N GLN A 45 4.54 5.16 0.28
CA GLN A 45 4.74 6.09 -0.82
C GLN A 45 3.74 5.88 -1.93
N GLY A 46 3.08 6.97 -2.34
CA GLY A 46 2.16 6.97 -3.47
C GLY A 46 0.79 6.36 -3.15
N SER A 47 0.15 5.84 -4.20
CA SER A 47 -1.16 5.21 -4.13
C SER A 47 -1.05 3.72 -4.44
N TRP A 48 -1.82 2.91 -3.73
CA TRP A 48 -2.01 1.50 -4.09
C TRP A 48 -2.77 1.37 -5.42
N ALA A 49 -3.46 2.43 -5.83
CA ALA A 49 -4.36 2.44 -6.96
C ALA A 49 -3.84 3.02 -8.27
N GLY A 50 -4.27 2.39 -9.37
CA GLY A 50 -4.16 2.81 -10.76
C GLY A 50 -3.17 2.01 -11.60
N ARG A 51 -3.22 2.23 -12.92
CA ARG A 51 -2.26 1.68 -13.92
C ARG A 51 -0.79 2.07 -13.68
N ARG A 52 -0.54 3.07 -12.84
CA ARG A 52 0.81 3.49 -12.37
C ARG A 52 1.05 3.16 -10.88
N GLY A 53 0.02 2.66 -10.19
CA GLY A 53 -0.03 2.43 -8.76
C GLY A 53 0.90 1.30 -8.34
N LEU A 54 1.42 1.40 -7.11
CA LEU A 54 2.46 0.56 -6.47
C LEU A 54 3.89 1.07 -6.63
N GLY A 55 4.29 1.57 -7.81
CA GLY A 55 5.69 1.96 -8.05
C GLY A 55 6.71 0.84 -7.79
N SER A 56 6.25 -0.42 -7.72
CA SER A 56 7.06 -1.61 -7.48
C SER A 56 6.69 -2.68 -8.49
N ALA A 57 7.70 -3.37 -9.02
CA ALA A 57 7.53 -4.48 -9.96
C ALA A 57 7.00 -5.76 -9.29
N ASP A 58 7.07 -5.84 -7.95
CA ASP A 58 6.60 -6.99 -7.17
C ASP A 58 5.55 -6.55 -6.13
N PRO A 59 4.25 -6.53 -6.51
CA PRO A 59 3.17 -6.36 -5.53
C PRO A 59 2.85 -7.66 -4.80
N CYS A 60 2.52 -7.53 -3.52
CA CYS A 60 2.03 -8.63 -2.70
C CYS A 60 0.71 -9.20 -3.28
N PRO A 61 0.67 -10.49 -3.65
CA PRO A 61 -0.51 -11.10 -4.27
C PRO A 61 -1.71 -11.13 -3.32
N GLU A 62 -1.47 -11.23 -2.01
CA GLU A 62 -2.54 -11.18 -1.01
C GLU A 62 -3.15 -9.78 -0.91
N CYS A 63 -2.30 -8.75 -0.84
CA CYS A 63 -2.77 -7.36 -0.89
C CYS A 63 -3.54 -7.07 -2.18
N ARG A 64 -3.13 -7.64 -3.31
CA ARG A 64 -3.86 -7.53 -4.59
C ARG A 64 -5.25 -8.18 -4.56
N ARG A 65 -5.45 -9.23 -3.77
CA ARG A 65 -6.76 -9.86 -3.60
C ARG A 65 -7.63 -9.09 -2.62
N LEU A 66 -7.06 -8.64 -1.50
CA LEU A 66 -7.76 -7.96 -0.41
C LEU A 66 -8.12 -6.51 -0.73
N ALA A 67 -7.25 -5.83 -1.48
CA ALA A 67 -7.42 -4.46 -1.94
C ALA A 67 -7.36 -4.40 -3.47
N PRO A 68 -8.42 -4.83 -4.18
CA PRO A 68 -8.53 -4.58 -5.61
C PRO A 68 -8.61 -3.06 -5.86
N ASP A 69 -7.89 -2.58 -6.88
CA ASP A 69 -7.86 -1.19 -7.35
C ASP A 69 -9.24 -0.65 -7.76
#